data_AF-A0A937Q677-F1
#
_entry.id   AF-A0A937Q677-F1
#
_cell.length_a   1.000
_cell.length_b   1.000
_cell.length_c   1.000
_cell.angle_alpha   90.00
_cell.angle_beta   90.00
_cell.angle_gamma   90.00
#
_symmetry.space_group_name_H-M   'P 1'
#
loop_
_entity.id
_entity.type
_entity.pdbx_description
1 polymer ?
#
loop_
_entity_poly.entity_id
_entity_poly.type
_entity_poly.pdbx_seq_one_letter_code
_entity_poly.pdbx_strand_id
1 'polypeptide(L)'
;GVLLLVLLAGYMYITYIWAKRGGSMSMEGEDHDDSELMSLGKCWLFVIGGLFLVILGARILVPSASEIAHRIAVPDDIIACTMVALGTSLPELMTAIASVRKGHPEIMVGNVVGADVLNCLFVIGAAAVASPLAIPANFFTFHFPTMLIILYSFRVFIFMTKDGGGFKRWQGAWLLSIYLIYVALQYYLNVGTVQS
;
A
#
# COMPACT_ATOMS: atom_id res chain seq x y z
N GLY A 1 3.43 6.68 19.79
CA GLY A 1 2.62 5.46 19.64
C GLY A 1 1.14 5.69 19.87
N VAL A 2 0.72 5.84 21.13
CA VAL A 2 -0.71 5.89 21.55
C VAL A 2 -1.57 6.87 20.75
N LEU A 3 -1.06 8.09 20.48
CA LEU A 3 -1.77 9.09 19.68
C LEU A 3 -2.12 8.60 18.26
N LEU A 4 -1.21 7.89 17.59
CA LEU A 4 -1.44 7.36 16.23
C LEU A 4 -2.51 6.26 16.23
N LEU A 5 -2.54 5.42 17.27
CA LEU A 5 -3.57 4.39 17.43
C LEU A 5 -4.95 5.00 17.74
N VAL A 6 -5.01 6.07 18.54
CA VAL A 6 -6.25 6.83 18.76
C VAL A 6 -6.74 7.46 17.46
N LEU A 7 -5.82 8.02 16.65
CA LEU A 7 -6.15 8.59 15.35
C LEU A 7 -6.65 7.51 14.38
N LEU A 8 -6.06 6.31 14.38
CA LEU A 8 -6.55 5.16 13.63
C LEU A 8 -7.98 4.79 14.02
N ALA A 9 -8.26 4.69 15.32
CA ALA A 9 -9.60 4.38 15.80
C ALA A 9 -10.62 5.46 15.37
N GLY A 10 -10.23 6.73 15.44
CA GLY A 10 -11.03 7.85 14.93
C GLY A 10 -11.27 7.77 13.42
N TYR A 11 -10.24 7.48 12.62
CA TYR A 11 -10.35 7.28 11.18
C TYR A 11 -11.31 6.14 10.84
N MET A 12 -11.13 4.97 11.47
CA MET A 12 -12.04 3.83 11.26
C MET A 12 -13.48 4.17 11.64
N TYR A 13 -13.68 4.90 12.73
CA TYR A 13 -15.00 5.33 13.18
C TYR A 13 -15.67 6.32 12.21
N ILE A 14 -14.94 7.32 11.73
CA ILE A 14 -15.45 8.30 10.75
C ILE A 14 -15.79 7.59 9.44
N THR A 15 -14.88 6.76 8.93
CA THR A 15 -15.10 5.99 7.70
C THR A 15 -16.29 5.04 7.83
N TYR A 16 -16.44 4.38 8.98
CA TYR A 16 -17.61 3.54 9.28
C TYR A 16 -18.91 4.34 9.26
N ILE A 17 -18.93 5.52 9.87
CA ILE A 17 -20.11 6.40 9.86
C ILE A 17 -20.41 6.91 8.46
N TRP A 18 -19.41 7.29 7.68
CA TRP A 18 -19.58 7.75 6.31
C TRP A 18 -20.11 6.64 5.41
N ALA A 19 -19.58 5.42 5.54
CA ALA A 19 -20.09 4.24 4.84
C ALA A 19 -21.56 3.96 5.21
N LYS A 20 -21.92 4.11 6.50
CA LYS A 20 -23.30 3.90 6.98
C LYS A 20 -24.27 5.02 6.57
N ARG A 21 -23.80 6.26 6.43
CA ARG A 21 -24.62 7.43 6.07
C ARG A 21 -24.74 7.67 4.56
N GLY A 22 -23.80 7.17 3.76
CA GLY A 22 -23.72 7.38 2.31
C GLY A 22 -23.80 6.09 1.51
N GLY A 23 -24.67 5.15 1.91
CA GLY A 23 -24.83 3.84 1.30
C GLY A 23 -25.33 3.88 -0.15
N SER A 24 -24.43 4.22 -1.07
CA SER A 24 -24.39 3.79 -2.48
C SER A 24 -23.20 4.53 -3.12
N MET A 25 -21.97 4.10 -2.84
CA MET A 25 -20.92 4.29 -3.83
C MET A 25 -21.25 3.29 -4.92
N SER A 26 -21.89 3.78 -5.98
CA SER A 26 -22.30 3.00 -7.13
C SER A 26 -21.07 2.29 -7.68
N MET A 27 -20.95 1.00 -7.36
CA MET A 27 -20.26 0.07 -8.24
C MET A 27 -21.10 0.00 -9.51
N GLU A 28 -20.87 0.92 -10.43
CA GLU A 28 -21.36 0.76 -11.79
C GLU A 28 -20.56 -0.39 -12.41
N GLY A 29 -21.24 -1.52 -12.60
CA GLY A 29 -20.87 -2.52 -13.59
C GLY A 29 -20.23 -3.81 -13.07
N GLU A 30 -20.85 -4.50 -12.11
CA GLU A 30 -20.95 -5.96 -12.25
C GLU A 30 -22.45 -6.25 -12.41
N ASP A 31 -22.82 -6.96 -13.48
CA ASP A 31 -24.08 -7.69 -13.52
C ASP A 31 -24.13 -8.49 -12.21
N HIS A 32 -24.91 -7.99 -11.25
CA HIS A 32 -25.37 -8.80 -10.14
C HIS A 32 -26.23 -9.88 -10.77
N ASP A 33 -25.58 -10.94 -11.23
CA ASP A 33 -26.19 -12.25 -11.17
C ASP A 33 -26.62 -12.37 -9.71
N ASP A 34 -27.94 -12.36 -9.48
CA ASP A 34 -28.60 -12.71 -8.22
C ASP A 34 -28.28 -14.18 -7.87
N SER A 35 -26.99 -14.54 -7.94
CA SER A 35 -26.44 -15.80 -7.51
C SER A 35 -26.56 -15.80 -6.00
N GLU A 36 -27.52 -16.59 -5.53
CA GLU A 36 -27.81 -16.96 -4.14
C GLU A 36 -26.82 -16.38 -3.14
N LEU A 37 -27.27 -15.45 -2.27
CA LEU A 37 -26.52 -14.95 -1.12
C LEU A 37 -25.65 -16.08 -0.55
N MET A 38 -24.35 -16.02 -0.85
CA MET A 38 -23.45 -17.11 -0.50
C MET A 38 -23.54 -17.29 1.01
N SER A 39 -23.92 -18.51 1.44
CA SER A 39 -23.97 -18.86 2.85
C SER A 39 -22.71 -18.34 3.55
N LEU A 40 -22.88 -17.71 4.72
CA LEU A 40 -21.79 -17.14 5.52
C LEU A 40 -20.59 -18.09 5.63
N GLY A 41 -20.83 -19.40 5.68
CA GLY A 41 -19.78 -20.43 5.68
C GLY A 41 -18.93 -20.44 4.41
N LYS A 42 -19.52 -20.28 3.22
CA LYS A 42 -18.78 -20.18 1.96
C LYS A 42 -17.94 -18.90 1.90
N CYS A 43 -18.47 -17.77 2.37
CA CYS A 43 -17.72 -16.51 2.43
C CYS A 43 -16.48 -16.64 3.33
N TRP A 44 -16.65 -17.17 4.54
CA TRP A 44 -15.51 -17.42 5.44
C TRP A 44 -14.50 -18.40 4.85
N LEU A 45 -14.97 -19.43 4.15
CA LEU A 45 -14.09 -20.40 3.47
C LEU A 45 -13.25 -19.72 2.38
N PHE A 46 -13.83 -18.84 1.57
CA PHE A 46 -13.07 -18.08 0.57
C PHE A 46 -12.08 -17.10 1.20
N VAL A 47 -12.46 -16.40 2.27
CA VAL A 47 -11.56 -15.47 2.98
C VAL A 47 -10.36 -16.21 3.58
N ILE A 48 -10.61 -17.28 4.33
CA ILE A 48 -9.57 -18.07 4.98
C ILE A 48 -8.71 -18.79 3.93
N GLY A 49 -9.33 -19.38 2.92
CA GLY A 49 -8.64 -20.07 1.84
C GLY A 49 -7.76 -19.12 1.02
N GLY A 50 -8.27 -17.93 0.69
CA GLY A 50 -7.51 -16.89 0.01
C GLY A 50 -6.33 -16.41 0.84
N LEU A 51 -6.55 -16.11 2.12
CA LEU A 51 -5.49 -15.70 3.05
C LEU A 51 -4.41 -16.78 3.16
N PHE A 52 -4.81 -18.04 3.32
CA PHE A 52 -3.88 -19.17 3.37
C PHE A 52 -3.05 -19.28 2.09
N LEU A 53 -3.66 -19.15 0.92
CA LEU A 53 -2.98 -19.24 -0.35
C LEU A 53 -1.98 -18.09 -0.56
N VAL A 54 -2.32 -16.87 -0.12
CA VAL A 54 -1.41 -15.72 -0.15
C VAL A 54 -0.20 -15.96 0.75
N ILE A 55 -0.42 -16.41 1.99
CA ILE A 55 0.67 -16.72 2.94
C ILE A 55 1.57 -17.83 2.39
N LEU A 56 0.98 -18.88 1.83
CA LEU A 56 1.73 -19.99 1.25
C LEU A 56 2.54 -19.54 0.03
N GLY A 57 1.94 -18.75 -0.86
CA GLY A 57 2.62 -18.17 -2.01
C GLY A 57 3.83 -17.34 -1.61
N ALA A 58 3.66 -16.45 -0.62
CA ALA A 58 4.77 -15.64 -0.10
C ALA A 58 5.88 -16.52 0.52
N ARG A 59 5.52 -17.55 1.30
CA ARG A 59 6.48 -18.49 1.90
C ARG A 59 7.29 -19.30 0.88
N ILE A 60 6.76 -19.54 -0.32
CA ILE A 60 7.48 -20.26 -1.38
C ILE A 60 8.31 -19.29 -2.23
N LEU A 61 7.72 -18.14 -2.59
CA LEU A 61 8.34 -17.16 -3.47
C LEU A 61 9.55 -16.48 -2.81
N VAL A 62 9.43 -16.10 -1.53
CA VAL A 62 10.47 -15.34 -0.83
C VAL A 62 11.81 -16.11 -0.73
N PRO A 63 11.85 -17.37 -0.25
CA PRO A 63 13.10 -18.13 -0.21
C PRO A 63 13.65 -18.44 -1.60
N SER A 64 12.78 -18.74 -2.57
CA SER A 64 13.20 -19.09 -3.93
C SER A 64 13.90 -17.93 -4.64
N ALA A 65 13.37 -16.71 -4.50
CA ALA A 65 14.01 -15.52 -5.06
C ALA A 65 15.25 -15.07 -4.26
N SER A 66 15.29 -15.33 -2.94
CA SER A 66 16.50 -15.15 -2.12
C SER A 66 17.67 -15.98 -2.64
N GLU A 67 17.42 -17.27 -2.92
CA GLU A 67 18.42 -18.20 -3.46
C GLU A 67 18.98 -17.73 -4.83
N ILE A 68 18.12 -17.19 -5.69
CA ILE A 68 18.54 -16.60 -6.97
C ILE A 68 19.43 -15.37 -6.72
N ALA A 69 19.05 -14.51 -5.77
CA ALA A 69 19.80 -13.30 -5.43
C ALA A 69 21.19 -13.62 -4.83
N HIS A 70 21.31 -14.66 -4.00
CA HIS A 70 22.62 -15.11 -3.50
C HIS A 70 23.53 -15.59 -4.64
N ARG A 71 22.98 -16.28 -5.66
CA ARG A 71 23.76 -16.76 -6.82
C ARG A 71 24.33 -15.63 -7.68
N ILE A 72 23.70 -14.45 -7.66
CA ILE A 72 24.20 -13.25 -8.33
C ILE A 72 25.03 -12.35 -7.38
N ALA A 73 25.47 -12.90 -6.24
CA ALA A 73 26.34 -12.24 -5.25
C ALA A 73 25.75 -10.95 -4.64
N VAL A 74 24.42 -10.87 -4.49
CA VAL A 74 23.77 -9.77 -3.76
C VAL A 74 23.98 -9.99 -2.26
N PRO A 75 24.34 -8.95 -1.48
CA PRO A 75 24.48 -9.04 -0.03
C PRO A 75 23.18 -9.44 0.69
N ASP A 76 23.30 -10.31 1.70
CA ASP A 76 22.19 -10.88 2.47
C ASP A 76 21.27 -9.80 3.09
N ASP A 77 21.85 -8.68 3.53
CA ASP A 77 21.09 -7.55 4.11
C ASP A 77 20.15 -6.89 3.09
N ILE A 78 20.61 -6.76 1.84
CA ILE A 78 19.81 -6.19 0.74
C ILE A 78 18.72 -7.18 0.34
N ILE A 79 19.04 -8.47 0.32
CA ILE A 79 18.06 -9.54 0.06
C ILE A 79 16.99 -9.51 1.15
N ALA A 80 17.36 -9.52 2.42
CA ALA A 80 16.40 -9.51 3.53
C ALA A 80 15.48 -8.28 3.47
N CYS A 81 16.05 -7.08 3.30
CA CYS A 81 15.27 -5.85 3.21
C CYS A 81 14.31 -5.85 2.01
N THR A 82 14.79 -6.22 0.83
CA THR A 82 14.01 -6.18 -0.42
C THR A 82 12.98 -7.29 -0.48
N MET A 83 13.32 -8.51 -0.05
CA MET A 83 12.42 -9.65 -0.07
C MET A 83 11.30 -9.54 0.95
N VAL A 84 11.57 -8.93 2.11
CA VAL A 84 10.52 -8.59 3.08
C VAL A 84 9.58 -7.54 2.47
N ALA A 85 10.12 -6.46 1.90
CA ALA A 85 9.31 -5.42 1.27
C ALA A 85 8.48 -5.93 0.08
N LEU A 86 9.07 -6.78 -0.78
CA LEU A 86 8.37 -7.43 -1.88
C LEU A 86 7.28 -8.37 -1.35
N GLY A 87 7.59 -9.20 -0.34
CA GLY A 87 6.64 -10.13 0.24
C GLY A 87 5.40 -9.44 0.82
N THR A 88 5.55 -8.24 1.39
CA THR A 88 4.43 -7.46 1.94
C THR A 88 3.61 -6.74 0.87
N SER A 89 4.25 -6.15 -0.14
CA SER A 89 3.56 -5.30 -1.12
C SER A 89 3.10 -6.03 -2.38
N LEU A 90 3.60 -7.25 -2.64
CA LEU A 90 3.20 -8.03 -3.80
C LEU A 90 1.72 -8.46 -3.76
N PRO A 91 1.14 -8.91 -2.63
CA PRO A 91 -0.29 -9.16 -2.54
C PRO A 91 -1.14 -7.91 -2.88
N GLU A 92 -0.76 -6.75 -2.36
CA GLU A 92 -1.44 -5.48 -2.63
C GLU A 92 -1.35 -5.12 -4.12
N LEU A 93 -0.17 -5.25 -4.73
CA LEU A 93 0.03 -5.04 -6.17
C LEU A 93 -0.86 -5.98 -6.99
N MET A 94 -0.94 -7.25 -6.61
CA MET A 94 -1.78 -8.22 -7.32
C MET A 94 -3.26 -7.89 -7.20
N THR A 95 -3.74 -7.49 -6.02
CA THR A 95 -5.14 -7.04 -5.85
C THR A 95 -5.44 -5.76 -6.65
N ALA A 96 -4.51 -4.82 -6.70
CA ALA A 96 -4.62 -3.60 -7.48
C ALA A 96 -4.68 -3.88 -8.99
N ILE A 97 -3.82 -4.76 -9.51
CA ILE A 97 -3.86 -5.18 -10.92
C ILE A 97 -5.17 -5.90 -11.22
N ALA A 98 -5.62 -6.78 -10.33
CA ALA A 98 -6.87 -7.53 -10.50
C ALA A 98 -8.09 -6.58 -10.56
N SER A 99 -8.19 -5.59 -9.68
CA SER A 99 -9.32 -4.64 -9.66
C SER A 99 -9.33 -3.74 -10.90
N VAL A 100 -8.16 -3.26 -11.35
CA VAL A 100 -8.05 -2.48 -12.60
C VAL A 100 -8.43 -3.32 -13.82
N ARG A 101 -8.01 -4.59 -13.88
CA ARG A 101 -8.36 -5.51 -14.98
C ARG A 101 -9.86 -5.82 -15.02
N LYS A 102 -10.53 -5.78 -13.87
CA LYS A 102 -11.99 -5.93 -13.76
C LYS A 102 -12.78 -4.66 -14.09
N GLY A 103 -12.11 -3.54 -14.36
CA GLY A 103 -12.78 -2.28 -14.68
C GLY A 103 -13.14 -1.42 -13.47
N HIS A 104 -12.63 -1.75 -12.27
CA HIS A 104 -12.91 -1.03 -11.02
C HIS A 104 -11.65 -0.37 -10.43
N PRO A 105 -11.08 0.66 -11.09
CA PRO A 105 -9.90 1.37 -10.60
C PRO A 105 -10.16 2.13 -9.29
N GLU A 106 -11.39 2.51 -8.98
CA GLU A 106 -11.77 3.16 -7.71
C GLU A 106 -11.53 2.25 -6.50
N ILE A 107 -11.79 0.94 -6.63
CA ILE A 107 -11.52 -0.06 -5.59
C ILE A 107 -10.00 -0.18 -5.36
N MET A 108 -9.21 -0.12 -6.44
CA MET A 108 -7.74 -0.12 -6.36
C MET A 108 -7.24 1.04 -5.50
N VAL A 109 -7.75 2.26 -5.74
CA VAL A 109 -7.32 3.46 -5.00
C VAL A 109 -7.68 3.34 -3.53
N GLY A 110 -8.90 2.88 -3.22
CA GLY A 110 -9.33 2.63 -1.85
C GLY A 110 -8.45 1.62 -1.11
N ASN A 111 -8.06 0.54 -1.80
CA ASN A 111 -7.17 -0.49 -1.25
C ASN A 111 -5.76 0.05 -0.95
N VAL A 112 -5.14 0.75 -1.91
CA VAL A 112 -3.79 1.32 -1.74
C VAL A 112 -3.76 2.38 -0.64
N VAL A 113 -4.70 3.32 -0.66
CA VAL A 113 -4.78 4.38 0.36
C VAL A 113 -5.07 3.79 1.74
N GLY A 114 -5.96 2.79 1.82
CA GLY A 114 -6.27 2.11 3.08
C GLY A 114 -5.07 1.38 3.68
N ALA A 115 -4.30 0.65 2.84
CA ALA A 115 -3.09 -0.04 3.25
C ALA A 115 -2.01 0.94 3.76
N ASP A 116 -1.78 2.05 3.06
CA ASP A 116 -0.83 3.09 3.48
C ASP A 116 -1.23 3.75 4.80
N VAL A 117 -2.53 4.02 4.99
CA VAL A 117 -3.06 4.58 6.23
C VAL A 117 -2.88 3.59 7.39
N LEU A 118 -3.13 2.29 7.18
CA LEU A 118 -2.88 1.26 8.18
C LEU A 118 -1.38 1.14 8.50
N ASN A 119 -0.51 1.12 7.50
CA ASN A 119 0.94 1.08 7.73
C ASN A 119 1.41 2.31 8.53
N CYS A 120 0.96 3.51 8.16
CA CYS A 120 1.36 4.74 8.85
C CYS A 120 0.80 4.85 10.28
N LEU A 121 -0.45 4.45 10.51
CA LEU A 121 -1.10 4.65 11.82
C LEU A 121 -0.97 3.44 12.74
N PHE A 122 -1.19 2.24 12.20
CA PHE A 122 -1.14 1.00 12.97
C PHE A 122 0.31 0.52 13.15
N VAL A 123 1.06 0.29 12.07
CA VAL A 123 2.40 -0.31 12.17
C VAL A 123 3.35 0.63 12.92
N ILE A 124 3.45 1.90 12.50
CA ILE A 124 4.28 2.90 13.20
C ILE A 124 3.74 3.17 14.61
N GLY A 125 2.41 3.27 14.76
CA GLY A 125 1.77 3.50 16.06
C GLY A 125 2.08 2.41 17.07
N ALA A 126 1.93 1.14 16.69
CA ALA A 126 2.23 -0.03 17.50
C ALA A 126 3.74 -0.15 17.77
N ALA A 127 4.59 0.01 16.74
CA ALA A 127 6.04 -0.03 16.92
C ALA A 127 6.52 1.04 17.91
N ALA A 128 5.99 2.26 17.82
CA ALA A 128 6.30 3.36 18.73
C ALA A 128 5.72 3.20 20.15
N VAL A 129 4.76 2.29 20.37
CA VAL A 129 4.34 1.89 21.73
C VAL A 129 5.26 0.80 22.27
N ALA A 130 5.68 -0.13 21.42
CA ALA A 130 6.55 -1.24 21.81
C ALA A 130 7.98 -0.80 22.12
N SER A 131 8.54 0.14 21.36
CA SER A 131 9.91 0.64 21.55
C SER A 131 10.05 2.08 21.05
N PRO A 132 10.93 2.92 21.65
CA PRO A 132 11.24 4.24 21.11
C PRO A 132 11.81 4.13 19.69
N LEU A 133 11.13 4.75 18.72
CA LEU A 133 11.62 4.83 17.35
C LEU A 133 12.72 5.89 17.26
N ALA A 134 13.94 5.48 16.91
CA ALA A 134 15.01 6.40 16.55
C ALA A 134 14.75 6.93 15.13
N ILE A 135 14.41 8.22 15.01
CA ILE A 135 14.16 8.87 13.71
C ILE A 135 15.46 9.54 13.25
N PRO A 136 16.03 9.12 12.11
CA PRO A 136 17.24 9.76 11.57
C PRO A 136 16.95 11.20 11.12
N ALA A 137 17.90 12.11 11.33
CA ALA A 137 17.74 13.53 10.97
C ALA A 137 17.42 13.76 9.47
N ASN A 138 17.90 12.86 8.60
CA ASN A 138 17.63 12.87 7.16
C ASN A 138 16.13 12.68 6.82
N PHE A 139 15.33 12.17 7.76
CA PHE A 139 13.89 12.05 7.62
C PHE A 139 13.23 13.41 7.35
N PHE A 140 13.64 14.46 8.06
CA PHE A 140 12.99 15.77 7.96
C PHE A 140 13.41 16.57 6.74
N THR A 141 14.61 16.34 6.20
CA THR A 141 15.16 17.11 5.08
C THR A 141 14.88 16.47 3.72
N PHE A 142 14.87 15.14 3.63
CA PHE A 142 14.66 14.43 2.36
C PHE A 142 13.31 13.72 2.29
N HIS A 143 13.02 12.84 3.25
CA HIS A 143 11.83 11.98 3.18
C HIS A 143 10.52 12.78 3.36
N PHE A 144 10.50 13.70 4.32
CA PHE A 144 9.30 14.48 4.63
C PHE A 144 8.87 15.43 3.49
N PRO A 145 9.77 16.21 2.84
CA PRO A 145 9.38 17.03 1.69
C PRO A 145 8.90 16.19 0.50
N THR A 146 9.53 15.05 0.20
CA THR A 146 9.08 14.18 -0.89
C THR A 146 7.68 13.62 -0.62
N MET A 147 7.38 13.21 0.62
CA MET A 147 6.04 12.79 1.02
C MET A 147 4.99 13.89 0.78
N LEU A 148 5.31 15.14 1.13
CA LEU A 148 4.42 16.28 0.89
C LEU A 148 4.19 16.55 -0.61
N ILE A 149 5.23 16.42 -1.45
CA ILE A 149 5.11 16.59 -2.91
C ILE A 149 4.17 15.53 -3.50
N ILE A 150 4.30 14.28 -3.07
CA ILE A 150 3.43 13.18 -3.52
C ILE A 150 1.99 13.44 -3.07
N LEU A 151 1.77 13.79 -1.80
CA LEU A 151 0.46 14.09 -1.24
C LEU A 151 -0.22 15.27 -1.97
N TYR A 152 0.54 16.32 -2.24
CA TYR A 152 0.06 17.49 -2.98
C TYR A 152 -0.29 17.13 -4.42
N SER A 153 0.55 16.33 -5.10
CA SER A 153 0.28 15.83 -6.45
C SER A 153 -1.01 15.00 -6.48
N PHE A 154 -1.21 14.11 -5.50
CA PHE A 154 -2.45 13.35 -5.34
C PHE A 154 -3.67 14.26 -5.14
N ARG A 155 -3.56 15.28 -4.29
CA ARG A 155 -4.62 16.30 -4.07
C ARG A 155 -4.99 17.02 -5.36
N VAL A 156 -4.00 17.45 -6.15
CA VAL A 156 -4.22 18.13 -7.43
C VAL A 156 -4.88 17.19 -8.44
N PHE A 157 -4.45 15.92 -8.49
CA PHE A 157 -5.02 14.93 -9.41
C PHE A 157 -6.48 14.61 -9.09
N ILE A 158 -6.81 14.42 -7.81
CA ILE A 158 -8.20 14.22 -7.37
C ILE A 158 -9.07 15.43 -7.76
N PHE A 159 -8.55 16.64 -7.63
CA PHE A 159 -9.28 17.85 -8.03
C PHE A 159 -9.48 17.95 -9.55
N MET A 160 -8.48 17.60 -10.36
CA MET A 160 -8.55 17.56 -11.82
C MET A 160 -9.45 16.46 -12.39
N THR A 161 -9.60 15.35 -11.66
CA THR A 161 -10.41 14.18 -12.04
C THR A 161 -11.89 14.35 -11.65
N LYS A 162 -12.24 15.46 -10.97
CA LYS A 162 -13.61 15.75 -10.51
C LYS A 162 -14.62 15.92 -11.65
N ASP A 163 -14.17 16.19 -12.87
CA ASP A 163 -15.01 16.35 -14.08
C ASP A 163 -15.35 15.01 -14.78
N GLY A 164 -15.24 13.87 -14.09
CA GLY A 164 -15.74 12.57 -14.56
C GLY A 164 -14.77 11.73 -15.40
N GLY A 165 -13.52 12.17 -15.55
CA GLY A 165 -12.46 11.36 -16.18
C GLY A 165 -11.63 10.65 -15.14
N GLY A 166 -11.61 9.30 -15.13
CA GLY A 166 -10.74 8.50 -14.27
C GLY A 166 -9.24 8.82 -14.42
N PHE A 167 -8.40 8.19 -13.61
CA PHE A 167 -6.96 8.46 -13.61
C PHE A 167 -6.34 8.28 -15.00
N LYS A 168 -5.74 9.35 -15.53
CA LYS A 168 -5.10 9.35 -16.85
C LYS A 168 -3.71 8.73 -16.76
N ARG A 169 -3.26 8.03 -17.82
CA ARG A 169 -1.91 7.41 -17.91
C ARG A 169 -0.77 8.41 -17.62
N TRP A 170 -0.98 9.68 -17.95
CA TRP A 170 -0.04 10.77 -17.66
C TRP A 170 0.15 11.03 -16.16
N GLN A 171 -0.91 10.93 -15.34
CA GLN A 171 -0.82 11.10 -13.88
C GLN A 171 0.03 9.99 -13.25
N GLY A 172 -0.12 8.76 -13.74
CA GLY A 172 0.73 7.64 -13.35
C GLY A 172 2.19 7.83 -13.76
N ALA A 173 2.44 8.31 -14.99
CA ALA A 173 3.79 8.61 -15.45
C ALA A 173 4.47 9.70 -14.60
N TRP A 174 3.73 10.73 -14.20
CA TRP A 174 4.21 11.77 -13.29
C TRP A 174 4.62 11.22 -11.91
N LEU A 175 3.73 10.43 -11.28
CA LEU A 175 4.00 9.79 -9.98
C LEU A 175 5.22 8.85 -10.06
N LEU A 176 5.30 8.05 -11.11
CA LEU A 176 6.42 7.14 -11.35
C LEU A 176 7.73 7.91 -11.58
N SER A 177 7.67 9.04 -12.28
CA SER A 177 8.84 9.90 -12.50
C SER A 177 9.36 10.48 -11.18
N ILE A 178 8.46 10.98 -10.32
CA ILE A 178 8.84 11.45 -8.97
C ILE A 178 9.47 10.32 -8.16
N TYR A 179 8.90 9.12 -8.20
CA TYR A 179 9.46 7.95 -7.51
C TYR A 179 10.86 7.58 -8.02
N LEU A 180 11.05 7.53 -9.34
CA LEU A 180 12.37 7.25 -9.93
C LEU A 180 13.40 8.32 -9.59
N ILE A 181 13.01 9.60 -9.65
CA ILE A 181 13.87 10.73 -9.26
C ILE A 181 14.24 10.61 -7.78
N TYR A 182 13.28 10.28 -6.93
CA TYR A 182 13.52 10.08 -5.50
C TYR A 182 14.52 8.94 -5.24
N VAL A 183 14.34 7.77 -5.87
CA VAL A 183 15.27 6.64 -5.75
C VAL A 183 16.66 7.00 -6.27
N ALA A 184 16.74 7.67 -7.42
CA ALA A 184 18.01 8.11 -7.98
C ALA A 184 18.71 9.13 -7.08
N LEU A 185 18.00 10.14 -6.58
CA LEU A 185 18.56 11.13 -5.65
C LEU A 185 19.03 10.48 -4.35
N GLN A 186 18.25 9.54 -3.79
CA GLN A 186 18.64 8.80 -2.59
C GLN A 186 19.93 8.00 -2.82
N TYR A 187 20.07 7.38 -3.99
CA TYR A 187 21.27 6.63 -4.38
C TYR A 187 22.48 7.55 -4.60
N TYR A 188 22.33 8.63 -5.38
CA TYR A 188 23.42 9.56 -5.70
C TYR A 188 23.90 10.37 -4.49
N LEU A 189 22.97 10.80 -3.63
CA LEU A 189 23.30 11.55 -2.42
C LEU A 189 23.75 10.65 -1.27
N ASN A 190 23.80 9.33 -1.49
CA ASN A 190 24.29 8.34 -0.54
C ASN A 190 23.67 8.52 0.86
N VAL A 191 22.36 8.80 0.92
CA VAL A 191 21.58 9.05 2.16
C VAL A 191 21.33 7.72 2.91
N GLY A 192 22.35 6.88 2.95
CA GLY A 192 22.34 5.52 3.43
C GLY A 192 23.74 4.92 3.59
N THR A 193 24.83 5.70 3.49
CA THR A 193 26.05 5.28 4.19
C THR A 193 25.73 5.32 5.67
N VAL A 194 25.45 4.12 6.20
CA VAL A 194 25.64 3.78 7.60
C VAL A 194 26.99 4.37 7.98
N GLN A 195 26.94 5.50 8.69
CA GLN A 195 28.09 6.05 9.35
C GLN A 195 28.30 5.11 10.53
N SER A 196 29.16 4.11 10.29
CA SER A 196 29.75 3.23 11.30
C SER A 196 30.31 4.05 12.47
#